data_AF-A0A957LPQ7-F1
#
_entry.id   AF-A0A957LPQ7-F1
#
_cell.length_a   1.000
_cell.length_b   1.000
_cell.length_c   1.000
_cell.angle_alpha   90.00
_cell.angle_beta   90.00
_cell.angle_gamma   90.00
#
_symmetry.space_group_name_H-M   'P 1'
#
loop_
_entity.id
_entity.type
_entity.pdbx_description
1 polymer ?
#
loop_
_entity_poly.entity_id
_entity_poly.type
_entity_poly.pdbx_seq_one_letter_code
_entity_poly.pdbx_strand_id
1 'polypeptide(L)' 'MPYIMVDVEADGPIPGDYSMICFGAIVVEPALNRTFYGQLRPISDAYRPDALAVSGFTREQCLAFDEPQAVMAAFER' A
#
# COMPACT_ATOMS: atom_id res chain seq x y z
N MET A 1 17.47 -14.87 10.14
CA MET A 1 17.04 -13.90 9.10
C MET A 1 15.51 -13.87 9.17
N PRO A 2 14.87 -12.72 9.43
CA PRO A 2 13.41 -12.66 9.52
C PRO A 2 12.78 -12.87 8.14
N TYR A 3 11.62 -13.53 8.09
CA TYR A 3 10.73 -13.51 6.94
C TYR A 3 9.70 -12.41 7.15
N ILE A 4 9.44 -11.62 6.11
CA ILE A 4 8.42 -10.58 6.12
C ILE A 4 7.37 -10.97 5.08
N MET A 5 6.13 -11.16 5.52
CA MET A 5 5.00 -11.34 4.61
C MET A 5 4.43 -9.96 4.30
N VAL A 6 4.30 -9.65 3.01
CA VAL A 6 3.83 -8.36 2.50
C VAL A 6 2.67 -8.62 1.56
N ASP A 7 1.61 -7.85 1.72
CA ASP A 7 0.44 -7.83 0.87
C ASP A 7 0.20 -6.41 0.37
N VAL A 8 -0.19 -6.27 -0.90
CA VAL A 8 -0.24 -4.98 -1.61
C VAL A 8 -1.56 -4.84 -2.32
N GLU A 9 -2.18 -3.67 -2.14
CA GLU A 9 -3.32 -3.23 -2.94
C GLU A 9 -2.89 -2.11 -3.89
N ALA A 10 -3.38 -2.17 -5.13
CA ALA A 10 -3.04 -1.22 -6.19
C ALA A 10 -4.31 -0.76 -6.93
N ASP A 11 -4.23 0.40 -7.55
CA ASP A 11 -5.34 0.98 -8.32
C ASP A 11 -5.38 0.53 -9.79
N GLY A 12 -4.63 -0.54 -10.13
CA GLY A 12 -4.64 -1.17 -11.44
C GLY A 12 -3.74 -2.41 -11.56
N PRO A 13 -3.66 -3.00 -12.77
CA PRO A 13 -3.16 -4.36 -12.97
C PRO A 13 -1.63 -4.50 -13.02
N ILE A 14 -0.88 -3.41 -13.24
CA ILE A 14 0.57 -3.47 -13.45
C ILE A 14 1.30 -2.28 -12.80
N PRO A 15 2.54 -2.49 -12.30
CA PRO A 15 3.38 -1.40 -11.83
C PRO A 15 3.90 -0.52 -12.98
N GLY A 16 4.18 0.74 -12.68
CA GLY A 16 4.69 1.74 -13.63
C GLY A 16 3.58 2.63 -14.20
N ASP A 17 2.47 2.02 -14.63
CA ASP A 17 1.30 2.76 -15.12
C ASP A 17 0.33 3.13 -13.99
N TYR A 18 0.21 2.27 -12.98
CA TYR A 18 -0.72 2.37 -11.86
C TYR A 18 0.02 2.50 -10.53
N SER A 19 -0.70 2.94 -9.50
CA SER A 19 -0.15 3.23 -8.17
C SER A 19 -0.45 2.12 -7.17
N MET A 20 0.52 1.89 -6.29
CA MET A 20 0.29 1.22 -5.01
C MET A 20 -0.54 2.13 -4.11
N ILE A 21 -1.60 1.59 -3.48
CA ILE A 21 -2.54 2.36 -2.66
C ILE A 21 -2.33 2.08 -1.18
N CYS A 22 -2.14 0.81 -0.82
CA CYS A 22 -1.75 0.45 0.54
C CYS A 22 -0.97 -0.87 0.54
N PHE A 23 -0.25 -1.12 1.63
CA PHE A 23 0.35 -2.42 1.87
C PHE A 23 0.37 -2.73 3.36
N GLY A 24 0.19 -4.01 3.66
CA GLY A 24 0.40 -4.58 4.98
C GLY A 24 1.72 -5.36 4.99
N ALA A 25 2.46 -5.27 6.09
CA ALA A 25 3.63 -6.09 6.31
C ALA A 25 3.63 -6.67 7.72
N ILE A 26 4.08 -7.91 7.85
CA ILE A 26 4.17 -8.62 9.14
C ILE A 26 5.45 -9.44 9.21
N VAL A 27 6.10 -9.42 10.38
CA VAL A 27 7.21 -10.34 10.67
C VAL A 27 6.62 -11.73 10.94
N VAL A 28 7.07 -12.72 10.18
CA VAL A 28 6.61 -14.11 10.32
C VAL A 28 7.28 -14.76 11.53
N GLU A 29 6.64 -14.61 12.68
CA GLU A 29 7.03 -15.17 13.97
C GLU A 29 5.77 -15.61 14.75
N PRO A 30 5.86 -16.51 15.76
CA PRO A 30 4.67 -17.09 16.41
C PRO A 30 3.66 -16.08 16.96
N ALA A 31 4.12 -14.90 17.39
CA ALA A 31 3.26 -13.86 17.97
C ALA A 31 2.44 -13.09 16.92
N LEU A 32 2.93 -13.00 15.67
CA LEU A 32 2.28 -12.29 14.56
C LEU A 32 1.76 -10.88 14.92
N ASN A 33 2.45 -10.16 15.81
CA ASN A 33 1.99 -8.87 16.33
C ASN A 33 2.87 -7.68 15.90
N ARG A 34 4.00 -7.95 15.22
CA ARG A 34 4.86 -6.93 14.64
C ARG A 34 4.40 -6.64 13.22
N THR A 35 3.52 -5.66 13.11
CA THR A 35 2.87 -5.29 11.86
C THR A 35 3.19 -3.85 11.46
N PHE A 36 3.06 -3.58 10.17
CA PHE A 36 3.04 -2.25 9.59
C PHE A 36 1.90 -2.18 8.58
N TYR A 37 1.23 -1.03 8.51
CA TYR A 37 0.25 -0.74 7.49
C TYR A 37 0.49 0.65 6.94
N GLY A 38 0.74 0.73 5.64
CA GLY A 38 1.00 1.99 4.94
C GLY A 38 -0.10 2.29 3.94
N GLN A 39 -0.58 3.52 3.91
CA GLN A 39 -1.46 4.05 2.88
C GLN A 39 -0.70 5.11 2.10
N LEU A 40 -0.70 5.03 0.77
CA LEU A 40 0.17 5.80 -0.10
C LEU A 40 -0.67 6.63 -1.06
N ARG A 41 -0.34 7.92 -1.16
CA ARG A 41 -0.94 8.75 -2.20
C ARG A 41 -0.53 8.21 -3.58
N PRO A 42 -1.47 8.09 -4.53
CA PRO A 42 -1.16 7.68 -5.89
C PRO A 42 -0.09 8.58 -6.54
N ILE A 43 0.78 7.98 -7.34
CA ILE A 43 1.84 8.66 -8.11
C ILE A 43 1.50 8.79 -9.60
N SER A 44 0.41 8.14 -10.03
CA SER A 44 -0.13 8.17 -11.38
C SER A 44 -1.57 8.64 -11.36
N ASP A 45 -1.98 9.35 -12.42
CA ASP A 45 -3.38 9.72 -12.67
C ASP A 45 -4.21 8.55 -13.21
N ALA A 46 -3.56 7.53 -13.79
CA ALA A 46 -4.25 6.36 -14.29
C ALA A 46 -4.71 5.47 -13.12
N TYR A 47 -6.00 5.14 -13.12
CA TYR A 47 -6.56 4.16 -12.19
C TYR A 47 -7.75 3.45 -12.83
N ARG A 48 -8.00 2.23 -12.37
CA ARG A 48 -9.16 1.43 -12.72
C ARG A 48 -10.15 1.43 -11.55
N PRO A 49 -11.37 1.98 -11.73
CA PRO A 49 -12.33 2.08 -10.63
C PRO A 49 -12.65 0.72 -9.97
N ASP A 50 -12.69 -0.34 -10.75
CA ASP A 50 -12.94 -1.71 -10.28
C ASP A 50 -11.76 -2.27 -9.48
N ALA A 51 -10.52 -1.98 -9.89
CA ALA A 51 -9.33 -2.36 -9.13
C ALA A 51 -9.25 -1.57 -7.81
N LEU A 52 -9.42 -0.25 -7.86
CA LEU A 52 -9.39 0.59 -6.68
C LEU A 52 -10.46 0.19 -5.66
N ALA A 53 -11.67 -0.18 -6.13
CA ALA A 53 -12.75 -0.60 -5.24
C ALA A 53 -12.42 -1.83 -4.38
N VAL A 54 -11.50 -2.71 -4.83
CA VAL A 54 -11.02 -3.86 -4.05
C VAL A 54 -10.31 -3.41 -2.77
N SER A 55 -9.56 -2.31 -2.84
CA SER A 55 -8.84 -1.75 -1.69
C SER A 55 -9.76 -1.14 -0.62
N GLY A 56 -11.05 -0.94 -0.94
CA GLY A 56 -12.03 -0.35 -0.02
C GLY A 56 -11.97 1.18 0.10
N PHE A 57 -11.19 1.86 -0.75
CA PHE A 57 -11.08 3.32 -0.76
C PHE A 57 -11.70 3.96 -1.99
N THR A 58 -12.16 5.19 -1.85
CA THR A 58 -12.45 6.07 -3.00
C THR A 58 -11.17 6.70 -3.51
N ARG A 59 -11.21 7.22 -4.75
CA ARG A 59 -10.06 7.92 -5.33
C ARG A 59 -9.70 9.17 -4.54
N GLU A 60 -10.72 9.91 -4.08
CA GLU A 60 -10.55 11.13 -3.29
C GLU A 60 -9.88 10.84 -1.94
N GLN A 61 -10.23 9.73 -1.29
CA GLN A 61 -9.55 9.28 -0.07
C GLN A 61 -8.07 8.99 -0.35
N CYS A 62 -7.77 8.28 -1.44
CA CYS A 62 -6.40 7.94 -1.80
C CYS A 62 -5.54 9.17 -2.08
N LEU A 63 -6.11 10.19 -2.74
CA LEU A 63 -5.41 11.45 -3.01
C LEU A 63 -5.10 12.25 -1.74
N ALA A 64 -5.77 11.95 -0.62
CA ALA A 64 -5.52 12.56 0.68
C ALA A 64 -4.55 11.75 1.56
N PHE A 65 -4.07 10.59 1.10
CA PHE A 65 -3.05 9.81 1.81
C PHE A 65 -1.69 10.51 1.83
N ASP A 66 -0.79 9.99 2.65
CA ASP A 66 0.56 10.51 2.82
C ASP A 66 1.43 10.29 1.56
N GLU A 67 2.43 11.14 1.38
CA GLU A 67 3.41 11.01 0.31
C GLU A 67 4.11 9.64 0.38
N PRO A 68 4.21 8.89 -0.74
CA PRO A 68 4.82 7.56 -0.75
C PRO A 68 6.21 7.53 -0.13
N GLN A 69 7.03 8.55 -0.36
CA GLN A 69 8.38 8.64 0.22
C GLN A 69 8.35 8.65 1.76
N ALA A 70 7.41 9.37 2.37
CA ALA A 70 7.29 9.46 3.82
C ALA A 70 6.84 8.13 4.43
N VAL A 71 5.86 7.47 3.80
CA VAL A 71 5.33 6.17 4.24
C VAL A 71 6.40 5.09 4.15
N MET A 72 7.14 5.04 3.03
CA MET A 72 8.22 4.06 2.85
C MET A 72 9.38 4.29 3.82
N ALA A 73 9.72 5.55 4.13
CA ALA A 73 10.73 5.86 5.14
C ALA A 73 10.26 5.52 6.57
N ALA A 74 8.96 5.52 6.83
CA ALA A 74 8.40 5.08 8.10
C ALA A 74 8.48 3.55 8.27
N PHE A 75 8.40 2.79 7.18
CA PHE A 75 8.53 1.32 7.21
C PHE A 75 9.95 0.83 7.58
N GLU A 76 10.97 1.65 7.34
CA GLU A 76 12.37 1.33 7.70
C GLU A 76 12.61 1.36 9.22
N ARG A 77 11.72 2.00 9.99
CA ARG A 77 11.87 2.25 11.43
C ARG A 77 11.22 1.18 12.30
#